data_AF-A0A6N7FVQ3-F1
#
_entry.id   AF-A0A6N7FVQ3-F1
#
_cell.length_a   1.000
_cell.length_b   1.000
_cell.length_c   1.000
_cell.angle_alpha   90.00
_cell.angle_beta   90.00
_cell.angle_gamma   90.00
#
_symmetry.space_group_name_H-M   'P 1'
#
loop_
_entity.id
_entity.type
_entity.pdbx_description
1 polymer ?
#
loop_
_entity_poly.entity_id
_entity_poly.type
_entity_poly.pdbx_seq_one_letter_code
_entity_poly.pdbx_strand_id
1 'polypeptide(L)' 'MSEEDTPRPLLRVVRGAPDDVELAALASVIAAAAASGGGGDGTSSRRSLWSDPAAQLRTPIQPGPGAWRASSLPR' A
#
# COMPACT_ATOMS: atom_id res chain seq x y z
N MET A 1 -26.41 33.93 0.32
CA MET A 1 -26.36 32.90 1.38
C MET A 1 -25.18 32.03 1.01
N SER A 2 -24.02 32.28 1.61
CA SER A 2 -22.77 31.63 1.21
C SER A 2 -22.82 30.18 1.68
N GLU A 3 -22.73 29.25 0.74
CA GLU A 3 -22.53 27.84 1.02
C GLU A 3 -21.10 27.69 1.57
N GLU A 4 -20.98 27.34 2.85
CA GLU A 4 -19.70 26.99 3.46
C GLU A 4 -19.22 25.68 2.82
N ASP A 5 -18.18 25.77 1.98
CA ASP A 5 -17.53 24.61 1.36
C ASP A 5 -16.87 23.77 2.45
N THR A 6 -17.60 22.79 2.96
CA THR A 6 -17.13 21.95 4.06
C THR A 6 -16.14 20.94 3.49
N PRO A 7 -14.85 20.98 3.87
CA PRO A 7 -13.84 20.12 3.28
C PRO A 7 -14.19 18.65 3.51
N ARG A 8 -14.11 17.85 2.44
CA ARG A 8 -14.41 16.42 2.51
C ARG A 8 -13.45 15.73 3.50
N PRO A 9 -13.97 14.92 4.44
CA PRO A 9 -13.12 14.29 5.46
C PRO A 9 -12.13 13.31 4.83
N LEU A 10 -10.89 13.32 5.32
CA LEU A 10 -9.80 12.44 4.85
C LEU A 10 -10.00 10.98 5.28
N LEU A 11 -10.70 10.76 6.40
CA LEU A 11 -11.02 9.44 6.95
C LEU A 11 -12.48 9.43 7.43
N ARG A 12 -13.20 8.31 7.21
CA ARG A 12 -14.56 8.11 7.71
C ARG A 12 -14.70 6.73 8.33
N VAL A 13 -15.20 6.67 9.57
CA VAL A 13 -15.60 5.41 10.22
C VAL A 13 -16.93 4.97 9.61
N VAL A 14 -16.92 3.83 8.89
CA VAL A 14 -18.12 3.30 8.23
C VAL A 14 -18.95 2.41 9.18
N ARG A 15 -18.30 1.82 10.19
CA ARG A 15 -18.93 0.92 11.17
C ARG A 15 -18.15 0.94 12.49
N GLY A 16 -18.89 0.82 13.60
CA GLY A 16 -18.34 0.87 14.96
C GLY A 16 -18.45 2.25 15.60
N ALA A 17 -18.25 2.31 16.90
CA ALA A 17 -18.19 3.54 17.69
C ALA A 17 -16.87 3.54 18.48
N PRO A 18 -15.74 3.83 17.82
CA PRO A 18 -14.45 3.81 18.49
C PRO A 18 -14.39 4.88 19.56
N ASP A 19 -13.67 4.60 20.64
CA ASP A 19 -13.39 5.62 21.65
C ASP A 19 -12.25 6.56 21.20
N ASP A 20 -12.03 7.63 21.98
CA ASP A 20 -11.01 8.64 21.69
C ASP A 20 -9.59 8.05 21.65
N VAL A 21 -9.33 7.00 22.44
CA VAL A 21 -8.03 6.35 22.53
C VAL A 21 -7.76 5.53 21.27
N GLU A 22 -8.75 4.78 20.81
CA GLU A 22 -8.70 4.00 19.57
C GLU A 22 -8.53 4.91 18.35
N LEU A 23 -9.26 6.04 18.29
CA LEU A 23 -9.10 7.04 17.24
C LEU A 23 -7.70 7.67 17.24
N ALA A 24 -7.19 8.03 18.41
CA ALA A 24 -5.85 8.60 18.54
C ALA A 24 -4.76 7.59 18.14
N ALA A 25 -4.92 6.31 18.51
CA ALA A 25 -4.00 5.26 18.12
C ALA A 25 -3.96 5.08 16.59
N LEU A 26 -5.13 5.02 15.94
CA LEU A 26 -5.22 4.92 14.49
C LEU A 26 -4.58 6.13 13.79
N ALA A 27 -4.90 7.35 14.23
CA ALA A 27 -4.33 8.57 13.68
C ALA A 27 -2.80 8.61 13.81
N SER A 28 -2.27 8.17 14.96
CA SER A 28 -0.83 8.12 15.23
C SER A 28 -0.11 7.15 14.29
N VAL A 29 -0.68 5.98 14.03
CA VAL A 29 -0.11 4.99 13.09
C VAL A 29 -0.09 5.54 11.66
N ILE A 30 -1.18 6.20 11.22
CA ILE A 30 -1.26 6.81 9.89
C ILE A 30 -0.21 7.92 9.74
N ALA A 31 -0.08 8.79 10.75
CA ALA A 31 0.92 9.86 10.75
C ALA A 31 2.35 9.31 10.70
N ALA A 32 2.65 8.26 11.48
CA ALA A 32 3.95 7.60 11.48
C ALA A 32 4.28 6.93 10.14
N ALA A 33 3.29 6.27 9.51
CA ALA A 33 3.45 5.67 8.18
C ALA A 33 3.72 6.74 7.11
N ALA A 34 2.99 7.86 7.15
CA ALA A 34 3.20 8.99 6.23
C ALA A 34 4.61 9.61 6.40
N ALA A 35 5.05 9.79 7.65
CA ALA A 35 6.39 10.31 7.95
C ALA A 35 7.51 9.34 7.50
N SER A 36 7.24 8.03 7.51
CA SER A 36 8.20 7.00 7.09
C SER A 36 8.37 6.93 5.56
N GLY A 37 7.49 7.54 4.77
CA GLY A 37 7.52 7.53 3.31
C GLY A 37 8.61 8.41 2.66
N GLY A 38 9.45 9.09 3.45
CA GLY A 38 10.46 10.06 2.97
C GLY A 38 11.85 9.50 2.64
N GLY A 39 12.08 8.19 2.74
CA GLY A 39 13.40 7.57 2.55
C GLY A 39 13.46 6.61 1.37
N GLY A 40 13.33 7.12 0.14
CA GLY A 40 13.34 6.32 -1.08
C GLY A 40 14.41 6.74 -2.07
N ASP A 41 15.62 7.05 -1.60
CA ASP A 41 16.76 7.27 -2.49
C ASP A 41 17.24 5.91 -3.03
N GLY A 42 17.13 5.69 -4.34
CA GLY A 42 18.06 4.85 -5.09
C GLY A 42 17.89 3.33 -5.17
N THR A 43 16.78 2.70 -4.74
CA THR A 43 16.50 1.34 -5.24
C THR A 43 15.78 1.47 -6.57
N SER A 44 16.45 1.13 -7.67
CA SER A 44 15.81 0.90 -8.97
C SER A 44 14.46 0.24 -8.71
N SER A 45 13.36 0.91 -9.10
CA SER A 45 12.01 0.43 -8.82
C SER A 45 11.98 -1.05 -9.15
N ARG A 46 11.83 -1.89 -8.11
CA ARG A 46 11.88 -3.34 -8.29
C ARG A 46 10.85 -3.64 -9.37
N ARG A 47 11.31 -4.18 -10.51
CA ARG A 47 10.44 -4.43 -11.65
C ARG A 47 9.25 -5.24 -11.16
N SER A 48 8.05 -4.75 -11.45
CA SER A 48 6.82 -5.41 -11.03
C SER A 48 6.83 -6.84 -11.57
N LEU A 49 6.84 -7.82 -10.67
CA LEU A 49 6.75 -9.23 -11.06
C LEU A 49 5.41 -9.55 -11.74
N TRP A 50 4.37 -8.74 -11.49
CA TRP A 50 3.06 -8.87 -12.13
C TRP A 50 3.09 -8.49 -13.61
N SER A 51 3.97 -7.56 -13.97
CA SER A 51 4.09 -7.01 -15.33
C SER A 51 5.34 -7.51 -16.04
N ASP A 52 5.97 -8.57 -15.53
CA ASP A 52 7.19 -9.13 -16.13
C ASP A 52 6.83 -9.84 -17.46
N PRO A 53 7.35 -9.39 -18.62
CA PRO A 53 7.10 -10.05 -19.90
C PRO A 53 7.57 -11.51 -19.93
N ALA A 54 8.54 -11.89 -19.09
CA ALA A 54 8.98 -13.27 -18.98
C ALA A 54 7.86 -14.22 -18.51
N ALA A 55 6.83 -13.71 -17.82
CA ALA A 55 5.66 -14.49 -17.43
C ALA A 55 4.83 -14.96 -18.63
N GLN A 56 4.83 -14.20 -19.73
CA GLN A 56 4.15 -14.56 -20.99
C GLN A 56 4.87 -15.69 -21.75
N LEU A 57 6.12 -15.96 -21.38
CA LEU A 57 6.92 -17.01 -21.98
C LEU A 57 6.85 -18.27 -21.12
N ARG A 58 6.94 -19.44 -21.76
CA ARG A 58 6.97 -20.72 -21.05
C ARG A 58 8.37 -20.96 -20.47
N THR A 59 8.65 -20.35 -19.32
CA THR A 59 9.93 -20.49 -18.60
C THR A 59 9.82 -21.46 -17.40
N PRO A 60 10.84 -22.29 -17.14
CA PRO A 60 10.92 -23.09 -15.92
C PRO A 60 10.96 -22.21 -14.65
N ILE A 61 10.31 -22.66 -13.57
CA ILE A 61 10.40 -21.98 -12.27
C ILE A 61 11.81 -22.17 -11.71
N GLN A 62 12.52 -21.06 -11.49
CA GLN A 62 13.85 -21.08 -10.87
C GLN A 62 13.72 -20.82 -9.36
N PRO A 63 14.38 -21.61 -8.49
CA PRO A 63 14.46 -21.30 -7.08
C PRO A 63 15.32 -20.05 -6.85
N GLY A 64 14.90 -19.17 -5.95
CA GLY A 64 15.66 -17.97 -5.62
C GLY A 64 14.89 -16.99 -4.74
N PRO A 65 15.55 -15.89 -4.32
CA PRO A 65 14.92 -14.85 -3.53
C PRO A 65 13.65 -14.32 -4.21
N GLY A 66 12.52 -14.38 -3.50
CA GLY A 66 11.23 -13.93 -4.02
C GLY A 66 10.45 -14.94 -4.88
N ALA A 67 11.04 -16.10 -5.25
CA ALA A 67 10.40 -17.09 -6.09
C ALA A 67 9.10 -17.66 -5.48
N TRP A 68 9.05 -17.85 -4.16
CA TRP A 68 7.83 -18.29 -3.47
C TRP A 68 6.69 -17.27 -3.60
N ARG A 69 6.99 -15.97 -3.48
CA ARG A 69 5.99 -14.90 -3.65
C ARG A 69 5.52 -14.77 -5.10
N ALA A 70 6.40 -15.04 -6.07
CA ALA A 70 6.06 -15.02 -7.49
C ALA A 70 5.19 -16.21 -7.93
N SER A 71 5.17 -17.31 -7.16
CA SER A 71 4.46 -18.54 -7.52
C SER A 71 2.94 -18.40 -7.63
N SER A 72 2.36 -17.37 -7.00
CA SER A 72 0.93 -17.07 -7.02
C SER A 72 0.51 -16.04 -8.09
N LEU A 73 1.45 -15.54 -8.90
CA LEU A 73 1.16 -14.56 -9.93
C LEU A 73 0.56 -15.21 -11.19
N PRO A 74 -0.32 -14.49 -11.94
CA PRO A 74 -0.85 -14.99 -13.21
C PRO A 74 0.26 -15.24 -14.25
N ARG A 75 0.06 -16.23 -15.13
CA ARG A 75 0.92 -16.50 -16.29
C ARG A 75 0.21 -16.15 -17.59
#